data_AF-A0A5K1EYB2-F1
#
_entry.id   AF-A0A5K1EYB2-F1
#
_cell.length_a   1.000
_cell.length_b   1.000
_cell.length_c   1.000
_cell.angle_alpha   90.00
_cell.angle_beta   90.00
_cell.angle_gamma   90.00
#
_symmetry.space_group_name_H-M   'P 1'
#
loop_
_entity.id
_entity.type
_entity.pdbx_description
1 polymer ?
#
loop_
_entity_poly.entity_id
_entity_poly.type
_entity_poly.pdbx_seq_one_letter_code
_entity_poly.pdbx_strand_id
1 'polypeptide(L)' 'MDINIEMEFPYSENITEADVTYNCTTSGGAADRGILGPFGLLIFADDNLVEQTAVFFYVAKASTGDFRTYFCHDDS' A
#
# COMPACT_ATOMS: atom_id res chain seq x y z
N MET A 1 4.55 11.35 -18.78
CA MET A 1 3.65 12.06 -17.87
C MET A 1 3.97 11.44 -16.54
N ASP A 2 4.65 12.20 -15.69
CA ASP A 2 5.37 11.61 -14.57
C ASP A 2 4.60 11.94 -13.31
N ILE A 3 4.21 10.89 -12.58
CA ILE A 3 3.44 11.01 -11.35
C ILE A 3 4.43 10.85 -10.20
N ASN A 4 4.48 11.86 -9.33
CA ASN A 4 5.25 11.83 -8.10
C ASN A 4 4.26 11.80 -6.92
N ILE A 5 4.43 10.83 -6.02
CA ILE A 5 3.63 10.68 -4.81
C ILE A 5 4.58 10.81 -3.63
N GLU A 6 4.35 11.82 -2.80
CA GLU A 6 5.16 12.10 -1.62
C GLU A 6 4.24 12.10 -0.40
N MET A 7 4.70 11.48 0.68
CA MET A 7 3.89 11.26 1.86
C MET A 7 4.74 11.21 3.12
N GLU A 8 4.16 11.62 4.23
CA GLU A 8 4.81 11.66 5.52
C GLU A 8 3.99 10.88 6.54
N PHE A 9 4.67 10.09 7.38
CA PHE A 9 4.04 9.28 8.41
C PHE A 9 4.39 9.84 9.80
N PRO A 10 3.55 10.69 10.39
CA PRO A 10 3.88 11.42 11.63
C PRO A 10 3.97 10.53 12.89
N TYR A 11 3.56 9.26 12.81
CA TYR A 11 3.56 8.32 13.95
C TYR A 11 4.32 7.02 13.64
N SER A 12 5.33 7.07 12.78
CA SER A 12 6.16 5.92 12.37
C SER A 12 6.86 5.22 13.55
N GLU A 13 7.13 5.95 14.64
CA GLU A 13 7.71 5.43 15.88
C GLU A 13 6.77 4.51 16.67
N ASN A 14 5.44 4.71 16.55
CA ASN A 14 4.43 3.94 17.27
C ASN A 14 4.04 2.64 16.56
N ILE A 15 4.64 2.37 15.40
CA ILE A 15 4.36 1.19 14.60
C ILE A 15 5.14 0.03 15.17
N THR A 16 4.42 -0.99 15.63
CA THR A 16 5.02 -2.22 16.12
C THR A 16 5.80 -2.88 14.99
N GLU A 17 7.08 -3.10 15.23
CA GLU A 17 7.91 -3.90 14.34
C GLU A 17 7.32 -5.30 14.23
N ALA A 18 7.17 -5.77 13.00
CA ALA A 18 6.75 -7.11 12.75
C ALA A 18 7.51 -7.59 11.50
N ASP A 19 7.91 -8.86 11.48
CA ASP A 19 8.51 -9.49 10.30
C ASP A 19 7.44 -9.76 9.23
N VAL A 20 6.65 -8.73 8.92
CA VAL A 20 5.55 -8.77 7.97
C VAL A 20 6.17 -8.64 6.60
N THR A 21 6.40 -9.80 5.99
CA THR A 21 6.59 -9.89 4.56
C THR A 21 5.21 -9.68 3.91
N TYR A 22 4.96 -8.48 3.41
CA TYR A 22 3.75 -8.20 2.64
C TYR A 22 3.85 -8.91 1.28
N ASN A 23 2.80 -9.61 0.89
CA ASN A 23 2.76 -10.35 -0.38
C ASN A 23 1.58 -9.84 -1.22
N CYS A 24 1.88 -9.18 -2.34
CA CYS A 24 0.87 -8.62 -3.22
C CYS A 24 -0.18 -9.67 -3.66
N THR A 25 0.22 -10.94 -3.81
CA THR A 25 -0.65 -12.01 -4.31
C THR A 25 -1.59 -12.56 -3.25
N THR A 26 -1.23 -12.50 -1.96
CA THR A 26 -2.02 -13.12 -0.88
C THR A 26 -2.55 -12.13 0.15
N SER A 27 -2.24 -10.84 0.02
CA SER A 27 -2.58 -9.79 1.00
C SER A 27 -4.05 -9.37 0.98
N GLY A 28 -4.86 -9.80 0.02
CA GLY A 28 -6.20 -9.22 -0.17
C GLY A 28 -6.18 -7.86 -0.89
N GLY A 29 -5.01 -7.41 -1.33
CA GLY A 29 -4.86 -6.33 -2.31
C GLY A 29 -5.20 -4.94 -1.76
N ALA A 30 -5.71 -4.07 -2.62
CA ALA A 30 -6.05 -2.68 -2.28
C ALA A 30 -7.18 -2.55 -1.24
N ALA A 31 -7.97 -3.61 -1.05
CA ALA A 31 -9.04 -3.64 -0.06
C ALA A 31 -8.55 -3.96 1.38
N ASP A 32 -7.38 -4.58 1.53
CA ASP A 32 -6.86 -4.97 2.86
C ASP A 32 -6.10 -3.83 3.53
N ARG A 33 -6.75 -3.16 4.48
CA ARG A 33 -6.24 -1.94 5.11
C ARG A 33 -5.29 -2.26 6.27
N GLY A 34 -4.05 -1.79 6.16
CA GLY A 34 -3.03 -1.81 7.21
C GLY A 34 -2.76 -0.44 7.83
N ILE A 35 -1.72 -0.39 8.67
CA ILE A 35 -1.30 0.83 9.38
C ILE A 35 -0.70 1.88 8.41
N LEU A 36 0.11 1.44 7.45
CA LEU A 36 0.77 2.31 6.45
C LEU A 36 0.41 1.91 5.02
N GLY A 37 -0.87 1.71 4.76
CA GLY A 37 -1.37 1.47 3.42
C GLY A 37 -2.55 0.52 3.37
N PRO A 38 -3.01 0.19 2.16
CA PRO A 38 -2.49 0.64 0.89
C PRO A 38 -2.81 2.13 0.60
N PHE A 39 -1.94 2.79 -0.16
CA PHE A 39 -2.17 4.13 -0.72
C PHE A 39 -1.58 4.20 -2.13
N GLY A 40 -2.22 4.94 -3.03
CA GLY A 40 -1.82 4.96 -4.44
C GLY A 40 -2.91 5.56 -5.32
N LEU A 41 -3.04 5.01 -6.52
CA LEU A 41 -3.97 5.49 -7.53
C LEU A 41 -4.93 4.38 -7.95
N LEU A 42 -6.18 4.77 -8.16
CA LEU A 42 -7.12 4.00 -8.95
C LEU A 42 -7.01 4.48 -10.40
N ILE A 43 -6.74 3.54 -11.30
CA ILE A 43 -6.67 3.77 -12.74
C ILE A 43 -7.74 2.91 -13.42
N PHE A 44 -8.16 3.31 -14.63
CA PHE A 44 -9.25 2.65 -15.35
C PHE A 44 -10.52 2.47 -14.51
N ALA A 45 -10.78 3.42 -13.60
CA ALA A 45 -11.92 3.36 -12.69
C ALA A 45 -13.16 4.01 -13.32
N ASP A 46 -14.32 3.37 -13.20
CA ASP A 46 -15.60 3.98 -13.54
C ASP A 46 -16.08 4.92 -12.41
N ASP A 47 -17.07 5.77 -12.70
CA ASP A 47 -17.55 6.77 -11.72
C ASP A 47 -18.11 6.15 -10.43
N ASN A 48 -18.54 4.89 -10.49
CA ASN A 48 -19.10 4.17 -9.35
C ASN A 48 -18.08 3.27 -8.64
N LEU A 49 -16.84 3.19 -9.14
CA LEU A 49 -15.76 2.33 -8.63
C LEU A 49 -16.13 0.83 -8.62
N VAL A 50 -16.99 0.42 -9.56
CA VAL A 50 -17.40 -0.97 -9.79
C VAL A 50 -16.34 -1.71 -10.59
N GLU A 51 -15.70 -1.05 -11.55
CA GLU A 51 -14.53 -1.56 -12.26
C GLU A 51 -13.37 -0.61 -11.97
N GLN A 52 -12.25 -1.14 -11.49
CA GLN A 52 -11.06 -0.35 -11.20
C GLN A 52 -9.80 -1.22 -11.11
N THR A 53 -8.67 -0.64 -11.49
CA THR A 53 -7.35 -1.19 -11.19
C THR A 53 -6.69 -0.31 -10.15
N ALA A 54 -6.32 -0.86 -9.00
CA ALA A 54 -5.51 -0.13 -8.03
C ALA A 54 -4.02 -0.39 -8.29
N VAL A 55 -3.24 0.68 -8.34
CA VAL A 55 -1.78 0.63 -8.30
C VAL A 55 -1.35 1.31 -7.01
N PHE A 56 -0.75 0.56 -6.10
CA PHE A 56 -0.58 1.02 -4.73
C PHE A 56 0.74 0.61 -4.11
N PHE A 57 1.09 1.37 -3.07
CA PHE A 57 2.19 1.07 -2.18
C PHE A 57 1.67 0.59 -0.84
N TYR A 58 2.39 -0.32 -0.23
CA TYR A 58 2.22 -0.74 1.16
C TYR A 58 3.56 -0.62 1.87
N VAL A 59 3.60 -0.02 3.06
CA VAL A 59 4.83 0.13 3.82
C VAL A 59 4.75 -0.73 5.09
N ALA A 60 5.78 -1.53 5.35
CA ALA A 60 5.89 -2.33 6.56
C ALA A 60 7.18 -1.99 7.31
N LYS A 61 7.13 -1.99 8.65
CA LYS A 61 8.31 -1.82 9.50
C LYS A 61 8.86 -3.20 9.88
N ALA A 62 10.04 -3.53 9.37
CA ALA A 62 10.71 -4.79 9.64
C ALA A 62 11.15 -4.89 11.11
N SER A 63 11.43 -6.11 11.57
CA SER A 63 12.01 -6.39 12.90
C SER A 63 13.41 -5.81 13.13
N THR A 64 14.05 -5.29 12.07
CA THR A 64 15.31 -4.55 12.14
C THR A 64 15.10 -3.05 12.40
N GLY A 65 13.85 -2.58 12.43
CA GLY A 65 13.47 -1.17 12.52
C GLY A 65 13.38 -0.45 11.16
N ASP A 66 13.87 -1.08 10.09
CA ASP A 66 13.84 -0.51 8.74
C ASP A 66 12.43 -0.56 8.11
N PHE A 67 12.09 0.45 7.32
CA PHE A 67 10.88 0.44 6.51
C PHE A 67 11.10 -0.24 5.17
N ARG A 68 10.21 -1.16 4.80
CA ARG A 68 10.13 -1.79 3.48
C ARG A 68 8.88 -1.33 2.77
N THR A 69 9.05 -0.88 1.53
CA THR A 69 7.94 -0.49 0.66
C THR A 69 7.71 -1.58 -0.37
N TYR A 70 6.45 -1.98 -0.52
CA TYR A 70 5.99 -2.92 -1.52
C TYR A 70 5.14 -2.17 -2.53
N PHE A 71 5.32 -2.48 -3.81
CA PHE A 71 4.56 -1.90 -4.91
C PHE A 71 3.76 -3.00 -5.58
N CYS A 72 2.44 -2.85 -5.57
CA CYS A 72 1.50 -3.87 -6.00
C CYS A 72 0.46 -3.27 -6.95
N HIS A 73 -0.20 -4.12 -7.70
CA HIS A 73 -1.45 -3.77 -8.36
C HIS A 73 -2.44 -4.92 -8.22
N ASP A 74 -3.72 -4.59 -8.26
CA ASP A 74 -4.82 -5.53 -8.37
C ASP A 74 -5.98 -4.93 -9.16
N ASP A 75 -6.79 -5.82 -9.72
CA ASP A 75 -7.94 -5.50 -10.54
C ASP A 75 -9.19 -6.02 -9.82
N SER A 76 -10.22 -5.17 -9.72
CA SER A 76 -11.52 -5.53 -9.13
C SER A 76 -12.66 -5.24 -10.08
#